data_AF-A0A6L7WTI8-F1
#
_entry.id   AF-A0A6L7WTI8-F1
#
_cell.length_a   1.000
_cell.length_b   1.000
_cell.length_c   1.000
_cell.angle_alpha   90.00
_cell.angle_beta   90.00
_cell.angle_gamma   90.00
#
_symmetry.space_group_name_H-M   'P 1'
#
loop_
_entity.id
_entity.type
_entity.pdbx_description
1 polymer ?
#
loop_
_entity_poly.entity_id
_entity_poly.type
_entity_poly.pdbx_seq_one_letter_code
_entity_poly.pdbx_strand_id
1 'polypeptide(L)'
;MSAERLAVAGPRAWQVWLRTILGAVAANLVLRAAALAVFDIPPEFEPLATAVPTAFLTVVGVAAGLGVALAVDHRSERPVPLFRRIVLVALLLSFIPDLWMLTDGGGEANPGATVPAVVVLMLQHVAAAAVVLWGVEQ
;
A
#
# COMPACT_ATOMS: atom_id res chain seq x y z
N MET A 1 -0.92 -4.69 32.53
CA MET A 1 -1.38 -3.80 31.44
C MET A 1 -1.92 -4.68 30.33
N SER A 2 -3.18 -4.49 29.92
CA SER A 2 -3.75 -5.16 28.75
C SER A 2 -2.91 -4.83 27.52
N ALA A 3 -2.57 -5.83 26.70
CA ALA A 3 -1.91 -5.56 25.42
C ALA A 3 -2.86 -4.78 24.51
N GLU A 4 -2.39 -3.67 23.95
CA GLU A 4 -3.10 -2.92 22.91
C GLU A 4 -3.26 -3.84 21.69
N ARG A 5 -4.49 -4.14 21.29
CA ARG A 5 -4.84 -5.08 20.21
C ARG A 5 -5.15 -4.34 18.91
N LEU A 6 -4.98 -5.03 17.79
CA LEU A 6 -5.34 -4.52 16.47
C LEU A 6 -6.82 -4.85 16.17
N ALA A 7 -7.55 -3.93 15.53
CA ALA A 7 -8.96 -4.07 15.18
C ALA A 7 -9.23 -5.03 13.99
N VAL A 8 -8.47 -6.12 13.89
CA VAL A 8 -8.43 -7.03 12.72
C VAL A 8 -9.09 -8.39 12.97
N ALA A 9 -9.53 -8.65 14.21
CA ALA A 9 -10.18 -9.89 14.62
C ALA A 9 -11.54 -9.61 15.30
N GLY A 10 -12.40 -10.64 15.37
CA GLY A 10 -13.72 -10.57 15.99
C GLY A 10 -14.87 -10.16 15.05
N PRO A 11 -16.11 -9.99 15.58
CA PRO A 11 -17.34 -9.88 14.78
C PRO A 11 -17.39 -8.67 13.83
N ARG A 12 -16.61 -7.62 14.11
CA ARG A 12 -16.56 -6.38 13.32
C ARG A 12 -15.33 -6.28 12.42
N ALA A 13 -14.44 -7.29 12.44
CA ALA A 13 -13.21 -7.29 11.63
C ALA A 13 -13.49 -7.07 10.15
N TRP A 14 -14.52 -7.71 9.59
CA TRP A 14 -14.86 -7.55 8.18
C TRP A 14 -15.16 -6.09 7.80
N GLN A 15 -15.72 -5.28 8.71
CA GLN A 15 -15.98 -3.86 8.46
C GLN A 15 -14.68 -3.07 8.41
N VAL A 16 -13.74 -3.38 9.30
CA VAL A 16 -12.40 -2.78 9.32
C VAL A 16 -11.66 -3.13 8.03
N TRP A 17 -11.65 -4.40 7.64
CA TRP A 17 -11.02 -4.85 6.40
C TRP A 17 -11.61 -4.16 5.18
N LEU A 18 -12.95 -4.16 5.06
CA LEU A 18 -13.64 -3.54 3.93
C LEU A 18 -13.36 -2.03 3.85
N ARG A 19 -13.48 -1.30 4.96
CA ARG A 19 -13.22 0.16 4.98
C ARG A 19 -11.76 0.49 4.69
N THR A 20 -10.81 -0.32 5.18
CA THR A 20 -9.38 -0.14 4.93
C THR A 20 -9.06 -0.35 3.46
N ILE A 21 -9.56 -1.43 2.86
CA ILE A 21 -9.36 -1.73 1.43
C ILE A 21 -9.99 -0.63 0.56
N LEU A 22 -11.26 -0.29 0.80
CA LEU A 22 -11.94 0.74 0.01
C LEU A 22 -11.29 2.12 0.19
N GLY A 23 -10.88 2.47 1.40
CA GLY A 23 -10.18 3.71 1.69
C GLY A 23 -8.82 3.80 0.97
N ALA A 24 -8.05 2.73 0.96
CA ALA A 24 -6.75 2.70 0.29
C ALA A 24 -6.91 2.75 -1.24
N VAL A 25 -7.86 2.01 -1.81
CA VAL A 25 -8.18 2.07 -3.24
C VAL A 25 -8.61 3.48 -3.63
N ALA A 26 -9.50 4.11 -2.87
CA ALA A 26 -9.93 5.48 -3.13
C ALA A 26 -8.76 6.47 -3.06
N ALA A 27 -7.93 6.38 -2.01
CA ALA A 27 -6.75 7.25 -1.86
C ALA A 27 -5.77 7.10 -3.04
N ASN A 28 -5.46 5.86 -3.45
CA ASN A 28 -4.52 5.61 -4.54
C ASN A 28 -5.08 6.02 -5.91
N LEU A 29 -6.39 5.88 -6.13
CA LEU A 29 -7.04 6.38 -7.35
C LEU A 29 -7.07 7.92 -7.41
N VAL A 30 -7.24 8.60 -6.26
CA VAL A 30 -7.13 10.06 -6.18
C VAL A 30 -5.69 10.51 -6.47
N LEU A 31 -4.69 9.84 -5.89
CA LEU A 31 -3.27 10.12 -6.19
C LEU A 31 -2.95 9.92 -7.66
N ARG A 32 -3.43 8.83 -8.27
CA ARG A 32 -3.29 8.57 -9.70
C ARG A 32 -3.91 9.69 -10.54
N ALA A 33 -5.16 10.06 -10.25
CA ALA A 33 -5.86 11.11 -11.00
C ALA A 33 -5.13 12.46 -10.89
N ALA A 34 -4.66 12.82 -9.69
CA ALA A 34 -3.87 14.03 -9.48
C ALA A 34 -2.53 13.98 -10.24
N ALA A 35 -1.84 12.84 -10.22
CA ALA A 35 -0.58 12.66 -10.93
C ALA A 35 -0.75 12.82 -12.44
N LEU A 36 -1.77 12.21 -13.04
CA LEU A 36 -2.05 12.33 -14.48
C LEU A 36 -2.48 13.74 -14.90
N ALA A 37 -2.96 14.56 -13.96
CA ALA A 37 -3.30 15.96 -14.22
C ALA A 37 -2.07 16.89 -14.15
N VAL A 38 -0.98 16.46 -13.51
CA VAL A 38 0.21 17.28 -13.23
C VAL A 38 1.43 16.83 -14.03
N PHE A 39 1.54 15.53 -14.33
CA PHE A 39 2.69 14.92 -14.97
C PHE A 39 2.29 14.22 -16.27
N ASP A 40 3.18 14.24 -17.25
CA ASP A 40 3.06 13.46 -18.49
C ASP A 40 3.56 12.02 -18.24
N ILE A 41 2.74 11.22 -17.56
CA ILE A 41 3.06 9.82 -17.26
C ILE A 41 2.73 8.98 -18.49
N PRO A 42 3.70 8.22 -19.04
CA PRO A 42 3.47 7.41 -20.23
C PRO A 42 2.34 6.38 -20.02
N PRO A 43 1.41 6.24 -20.98
CA PRO A 43 0.27 5.33 -20.85
C PRO A 43 0.67 3.85 -20.81
N GLU A 44 1.86 3.50 -21.29
CA GLU A 44 2.44 2.17 -21.20
C GLU A 44 2.96 1.81 -19.79
N PHE A 45 3.09 2.78 -18.88
CA PHE A 45 3.46 2.51 -17.49
C PHE A 45 2.30 1.85 -16.73
N GLU A 46 2.27 0.53 -16.83
CA GLU A 46 1.15 -0.34 -16.40
C GLU A 46 0.58 -0.01 -15.01
N PRO A 47 1.38 0.23 -13.95
CA PRO A 47 0.83 0.46 -12.61
C PRO A 47 -0.12 1.66 -12.53
N LEU A 48 0.08 2.67 -13.39
CA LEU A 48 -0.72 3.90 -13.46
C LEU A 48 -1.52 4.03 -14.78
N ALA A 49 -1.33 3.11 -15.73
CA ALA A 49 -1.94 3.16 -17.07
C ALA A 49 -3.47 3.30 -17.01
N THR A 50 -4.13 2.48 -16.19
CA THR A 50 -5.59 2.58 -15.95
C THR A 50 -5.91 2.48 -14.46
N ALA A 51 -7.18 2.66 -14.09
CA ALA A 51 -7.61 2.47 -12.71
C ALA A 51 -7.50 1.02 -12.23
N VAL A 52 -7.54 0.05 -13.16
CA VAL A 52 -7.61 -1.39 -12.82
C VAL A 52 -6.31 -1.90 -12.18
N PRO A 53 -5.11 -1.70 -12.75
CA PRO A 53 -3.86 -2.12 -12.14
C PRO A 53 -3.62 -1.47 -10.78
N THR A 54 -3.82 -0.15 -10.70
CA THR A 54 -3.71 0.59 -9.44
C THR A 54 -4.61 0.00 -8.35
N ALA A 55 -5.89 -0.24 -8.66
CA ALA A 55 -6.82 -0.82 -7.71
C ALA A 55 -6.44 -2.26 -7.34
N PHE A 56 -6.10 -3.09 -8.32
CA PHE A 56 -5.73 -4.48 -8.10
C PHE A 56 -4.49 -4.62 -7.19
N LEU A 57 -3.40 -3.92 -7.51
CA LEU A 57 -2.18 -3.92 -6.71
C LEU A 57 -2.43 -3.39 -5.29
N THR A 58 -3.25 -2.35 -5.16
CA THR A 58 -3.65 -1.79 -3.85
C THR A 58 -4.42 -2.82 -3.02
N VAL A 59 -5.40 -3.50 -3.61
CA VAL A 59 -6.19 -4.53 -2.91
C VAL A 59 -5.29 -5.66 -2.44
N VAL A 60 -4.41 -6.16 -3.30
CA VAL A 60 -3.49 -7.26 -2.96
C VAL A 60 -2.54 -6.85 -1.82
N GLY A 61 -1.89 -5.69 -1.94
CA GLY A 61 -0.96 -5.20 -0.92
C GLY A 61 -1.64 -4.93 0.42
N VAL A 62 -2.80 -4.28 0.42
CA VAL A 62 -3.56 -3.97 1.64
C VAL A 62 -4.09 -5.25 2.29
N ALA A 63 -4.62 -6.19 1.51
CA ALA A 63 -5.09 -7.48 2.04
C ALA A 63 -3.94 -8.29 2.68
N ALA A 64 -2.76 -8.28 2.06
CA ALA A 64 -1.56 -8.89 2.64
C ALA A 64 -1.18 -8.20 3.96
N GLY A 65 -1.18 -6.87 4.00
CA GLY A 65 -0.92 -6.09 5.21
C GLY A 65 -1.90 -6.39 6.35
N LEU A 66 -3.20 -6.50 6.05
CA LEU A 66 -4.23 -6.90 7.01
C LEU A 66 -4.04 -8.35 7.50
N GLY A 67 -3.61 -9.25 6.61
CA GLY A 67 -3.25 -10.62 6.99
C GLY A 67 -2.06 -10.67 7.96
N VAL A 68 -1.04 -9.84 7.73
CA VAL A 68 0.09 -9.67 8.66
C VAL A 68 -0.37 -9.09 9.99
N ALA A 69 -1.24 -8.08 9.97
CA ALA A 69 -1.83 -7.50 11.18
C ALA A 69 -2.55 -8.57 12.01
N LEU A 70 -3.38 -9.39 11.37
CA LEU A 70 -4.08 -10.51 12.01
C LEU A 70 -3.10 -11.54 12.60
N ALA A 71 -2.06 -11.89 11.86
CA ALA A 71 -1.04 -12.82 12.34
C ALA A 71 -0.27 -12.27 13.55
N VAL A 72 0.04 -10.98 13.55
CA VAL A 72 0.73 -10.28 14.63
C VAL A 72 -0.16 -10.15 15.87
N ASP A 73 -1.44 -9.80 15.68
CA ASP A 73 -2.41 -9.68 16.78
C ASP A 73 -2.56 -10.99 17.57
N HIS A 74 -2.63 -12.12 16.86
CA HIS A 74 -2.74 -13.44 17.46
C HIS A 74 -1.46 -13.96 18.13
N ARG A 75 -0.27 -13.57 17.66
CA ARG A 75 1.00 -14.18 18.08
C ARG A 75 1.85 -13.31 19.01
N SER A 76 1.60 -12.00 19.06
CA SER A 76 2.45 -11.06 19.78
C SER A 76 1.84 -10.64 21.11
N GLU A 77 2.71 -10.48 22.12
CA GLU A 77 2.38 -9.84 23.39
C GLU A 77 2.20 -8.32 23.26
N ARG A 78 2.76 -7.72 22.20
CA ARG A 78 2.72 -6.28 21.92
C ARG A 78 2.46 -6.04 20.43
N PRO A 79 1.24 -6.30 19.93
CA PRO A 79 1.00 -6.36 18.49
C PRO A 79 1.06 -5.00 17.81
N VAL A 80 0.53 -3.92 18.40
CA VAL A 80 0.59 -2.56 17.82
C VAL A 80 2.02 -2.08 17.51
N PRO A 81 2.96 -2.00 18.48
CA PRO A 81 4.30 -1.51 18.18
C PRO A 81 5.09 -2.45 17.26
N LEU A 82 4.82 -3.76 17.28
CA LEU A 82 5.43 -4.71 16.34
C LEU A 82 4.90 -4.48 14.92
N PHE A 83 3.58 -4.34 14.75
CA PHE A 83 2.96 -4.14 13.46
C PHE A 83 3.40 -2.82 12.82
N ARG A 84 3.46 -1.72 13.58
CA ARG A 84 4.01 -0.43 13.09
C ARG A 84 5.42 -0.57 12.51
N ARG A 85 6.30 -1.32 13.19
CA ARG A 85 7.67 -1.59 12.69
C ARG A 85 7.65 -2.42 11.41
N ILE A 86 6.80 -3.45 11.35
CA ILE A 86 6.66 -4.28 10.16
C ILE A 86 6.16 -3.46 8.98
N VAL A 87 5.13 -2.62 9.17
CA VAL A 87 4.63 -1.72 8.12
C VAL A 87 5.71 -0.77 7.64
N LEU A 88 6.47 -0.16 8.55
CA LEU A 88 7.57 0.73 8.18
C LEU A 88 8.64 -0.01 7.36
N VAL A 89 9.06 -1.20 7.80
CA VAL A 89 10.05 -2.00 7.07
C VAL A 89 9.49 -2.44 5.71
N ALA A 90 8.25 -2.90 5.64
CA ALA A 90 7.60 -3.31 4.40
C ALA A 90 7.47 -2.14 3.40
N LEU A 91 7.15 -0.94 3.88
CA LEU A 91 7.10 0.27 3.07
C LEU A 91 8.48 0.62 2.50
N LEU A 92 9.54 0.54 3.31
CA LEU A 92 10.90 0.79 2.83
C LEU A 92 11.34 -0.28 1.82
N LEU A 93 11.00 -1.54 2.06
CA LEU A 93 11.29 -2.64 1.15
C LEU A 93 10.49 -2.53 -0.16
N SER A 94 9.27 -2.01 -0.13
CA SER A 94 8.46 -1.82 -1.35
C SER A 94 9.05 -0.76 -2.27
N PHE A 95 9.89 0.16 -1.78
CA PHE A 95 10.58 1.12 -2.64
C PHE A 95 11.74 0.51 -3.44
N ILE A 96 12.23 -0.67 -3.07
CA ILE A 96 13.31 -1.34 -3.80
C ILE A 96 12.88 -1.68 -5.24
N PRO A 97 11.75 -2.39 -5.49
CA PRO A 97 11.28 -2.62 -6.85
C PRO A 97 10.97 -1.31 -7.60
N ASP A 98 10.40 -0.30 -6.93
CA ASP A 98 10.11 1.01 -7.53
C ASP A 98 11.38 1.68 -8.07
N LEU A 99 12.43 1.75 -7.25
CA LEU A 99 13.72 2.33 -7.64
C LEU A 99 14.44 1.47 -8.67
N TRP A 100 14.26 0.15 -8.64
CA TRP A 100 14.79 -0.76 -9.66
C TRP A 100 14.22 -0.45 -11.04
N MET A 101 12.95 -0.04 -11.16
CA MET A 101 12.34 0.36 -12.45
C MET A 101 13.06 1.54 -13.13
N LEU A 102 13.85 2.33 -12.39
CA LEU A 102 14.63 3.45 -12.93
C LEU A 102 16.02 3.03 -13.44
N THR A 103 16.39 1.76 -13.31
CA THR A 103 17.62 1.20 -13.89
C THR A 103 17.37 0.70 -15.30
N ASP A 104 18.41 0.54 -16.12
CA ASP A 104 18.26 0.06 -17.50
C ASP A 104 17.45 -1.25 -17.57
N GLY A 105 17.84 -2.27 -16.78
CA GLY A 105 17.15 -3.56 -16.76
C GLY A 105 15.73 -3.52 -16.19
N GLY A 106 15.47 -2.64 -15.22
CA GLY A 106 14.12 -2.49 -14.66
C GLY A 106 13.19 -1.68 -15.57
N GLY A 107 13.71 -0.66 -16.25
CA GLY A 107 12.98 0.17 -17.21
C GLY A 107 12.60 -0.60 -18.47
N GLU A 108 13.47 -1.50 -18.95
CA GLU A 108 13.13 -2.43 -20.03
C GLU A 108 11.96 -3.36 -19.65
N ALA A 109 11.93 -3.83 -18.41
CA ALA A 109 10.83 -4.66 -17.89
C ALA A 109 9.56 -3.86 -17.58
N ASN A 110 9.67 -2.53 -17.41
CA ASN A 110 8.56 -1.64 -17.06
C ASN A 110 8.55 -0.41 -18.00
N PRO A 111 8.08 -0.58 -19.26
CA PRO A 111 8.00 0.51 -20.21
C PRO A 111 7.27 1.73 -19.62
N GLY A 112 7.80 2.93 -19.86
CA GLY A 112 7.22 4.17 -19.33
C GLY A 112 7.60 4.51 -17.88
N ALA A 113 8.47 3.73 -17.23
CA ALA A 113 9.00 4.03 -15.91
C ALA A 113 9.87 5.31 -15.91
N THR A 114 9.22 6.44 -15.66
CA THR A 114 9.87 7.74 -15.47
C THR A 114 10.02 8.07 -13.99
N VAL A 115 10.94 8.97 -13.65
CA VAL A 115 11.11 9.43 -12.25
C VAL A 115 9.78 9.93 -11.64
N PRO A 116 8.97 10.78 -12.30
CA PRO A 116 7.67 11.18 -11.75
C PRO A 116 6.71 10.01 -11.54
N ALA A 117 6.64 9.06 -12.49
CA ALA A 117 5.76 7.90 -12.38
C ALA A 117 6.14 7.00 -11.19
N VAL A 118 7.44 6.74 -11.00
CA VAL A 118 7.97 5.95 -9.89
C VAL A 118 7.74 6.66 -8.54
N VAL A 119 7.96 7.98 -8.46
CA VAL A 119 7.66 8.74 -7.24
C VAL A 119 6.17 8.67 -6.89
N VAL A 120 5.28 8.76 -7.87
CA VAL A 120 3.83 8.60 -7.65
C VAL A 120 3.48 7.20 -7.15
N LEU A 121 4.12 6.16 -7.69
CA LEU A 121 3.94 4.79 -7.22
C LEU A 121 4.39 4.63 -5.76
N MET A 122 5.57 5.16 -5.40
CA MET A 122 6.06 5.21 -4.02
C MET A 122 5.07 5.94 -3.09
N LEU A 123 4.47 7.05 -3.54
CA LEU A 123 3.45 7.77 -2.77
C LEU A 123 2.17 6.94 -2.55
N GLN A 124 1.76 6.12 -3.53
CA GLN A 124 0.65 5.17 -3.37
C GLN A 124 0.96 4.11 -2.31
N HIS A 125 2.21 3.65 -2.19
CA HIS A 125 2.63 2.76 -1.10
C HIS A 125 2.54 3.45 0.27
N VAL A 126 2.98 4.71 0.38
CA VAL A 126 2.86 5.50 1.61
C VAL A 126 1.39 5.67 2.01
N ALA A 127 0.52 6.02 1.07
CA ALA A 127 -0.90 6.20 1.33
C ALA A 127 -1.57 4.89 1.77
N ALA A 128 -1.28 3.77 1.10
CA ALA A 128 -1.78 2.46 1.49
C ALA A 128 -1.30 2.08 2.91
N ALA A 129 -0.03 2.27 3.23
CA ALA A 129 0.52 2.00 4.56
C ALA A 129 -0.16 2.85 5.65
N ALA A 130 -0.37 4.14 5.39
CA ALA A 130 -1.05 5.05 6.31
C ALA A 130 -2.51 4.63 6.55
N VAL A 131 -3.25 4.26 5.50
CA VAL A 131 -4.63 3.78 5.62
C VAL A 131 -4.70 2.46 6.37
N VAL A 132 -3.75 1.53 6.14
CA VAL A 132 -3.68 0.26 6.88
C VAL A 132 -3.47 0.52 8.37
N LEU A 133 -2.48 1.33 8.75
CA LEU A 133 -2.23 1.66 10.16
C LEU A 133 -3.45 2.31 10.81
N TRP A 134 -4.03 3.32 10.15
CA TRP A 134 -5.23 3.98 10.65
C TRP A 134 -6.41 3.00 10.79
N GLY A 135 -6.61 2.10 9.84
CA GLY A 135 -7.72 1.15 9.84
C GLY A 135 -7.66 0.17 11.01
N VAL A 136 -6.46 -0.28 11.39
CA VAL A 136 -6.30 -1.35 12.38
C VAL A 136 -6.01 -0.88 13.81
N GLU A 137 -5.71 0.40 14.02
CA GLU A 137 -5.37 0.99 15.32
C GLU A 137 -6.52 1.83 15.94
N GLN A 138 -7.77 1.40 15.71
CA GLN A 138 -9.00 2.08 16.15
C GLN A 138 -9.44 1.70 17.57
#